data_AF-A0A7K2MD24-F1
#
_entry.id   AF-A0A7K2MD24-F1
#
_cell.length_a   1.000
_cell.length_b   1.000
_cell.length_c   1.000
_cell.angle_alpha   90.00
_cell.angle_beta   90.00
_cell.angle_gamma   90.00
#
_symmetry.space_group_name_H-M   'P 1'
#
loop_
_entity.id
_entity.type
_entity.pdbx_description
1 polymer ?
#
loop_
_entity_poly.entity_id
_entity_poly.type
_entity_poly.pdbx_seq_one_letter_code
_entity_poly.pdbx_strand_id
1 'polypeptide(L)'
;MLSLVNQERAKAGCSPVTADGALASLAEDFSEAMADQGFFDHTDPSGASPWDRAARLGITGLGGENIARGQADAAAVMDAWMNSPGHRANIL
;
A
#
# COMPACT_ATOMS: atom_id res chain seq x y z
N MET A 1 7.28 -1.49 -7.97
CA MET A 1 6.37 -2.14 -7.00
C MET A 1 5.31 -3.01 -7.68
N LEU A 2 4.42 -2.48 -8.53
CA LEU A 2 3.31 -3.23 -9.16
C LEU A 2 3.73 -4.57 -9.82
N SER A 3 4.85 -4.60 -10.54
CA SER A 3 5.35 -5.84 -11.14
C SER A 3 5.64 -6.92 -10.10
N LEU A 4 6.22 -6.58 -8.95
CA LEU A 4 6.52 -7.53 -7.88
C LEU A 4 5.24 -8.06 -7.23
N VAL A 5 4.25 -7.19 -7.00
CA VAL A 5 2.90 -7.60 -6.52
C VAL A 5 2.30 -8.65 -7.46
N ASN A 6 2.29 -8.36 -8.77
CA ASN A 6 1.71 -9.28 -9.75
C ASN A 6 2.52 -10.57 -9.92
N GLN A 7 3.83 -10.58 -9.66
CA GLN A 7 4.63 -11.81 -9.60
C GLN A 7 4.20 -12.70 -8.42
N GLU A 8 4.00 -12.14 -7.22
CA GLU A 8 3.52 -12.89 -6.05
C GLU A 8 2.09 -13.40 -6.23
N ARG A 9 1.21 -12.56 -6.80
CA ARG A 9 -0.16 -12.95 -7.14
C ARG A 9 -0.19 -14.11 -8.13
N ALA A 10 0.64 -14.07 -9.18
CA ALA A 10 0.75 -15.17 -10.14
C ALA A 10 1.23 -16.47 -9.49
N LYS A 11 2.22 -16.43 -8.59
CA LYS A 11 2.68 -17.61 -7.83
C LYS A 11 1.56 -18.24 -6.98
N ALA A 12 0.63 -17.43 -6.49
CA ALA A 12 -0.51 -17.88 -5.69
C ALA A 12 -1.76 -18.24 -6.52
N GLY A 13 -1.73 -18.06 -7.85
CA GLY A 13 -2.89 -18.27 -8.72
C GLY A 13 -3.93 -17.14 -8.68
N CYS A 14 -3.60 -15.99 -8.10
CA CYS A 14 -4.46 -14.81 -8.09
C CYS A 14 -4.39 -14.08 -9.43
N SER A 15 -5.52 -13.46 -9.85
CA SER A 15 -5.54 -12.60 -11.03
C SER A 15 -4.69 -11.34 -10.81
N PRO A 16 -3.99 -10.82 -11.83
CA PRO A 16 -3.17 -9.62 -11.68
C PRO A 16 -4.04 -8.40 -11.35
N VAL A 17 -3.49 -7.47 -10.58
CA VAL A 17 -4.06 -6.13 -10.38
C VAL A 17 -3.51 -5.16 -11.42
N THR A 18 -4.24 -4.07 -11.65
CA THR A 18 -3.86 -2.99 -12.58
C THR A 18 -3.55 -1.71 -11.82
N ALA A 19 -2.75 -0.83 -12.43
CA ALA A 19 -2.47 0.48 -11.86
C ALA A 19 -3.70 1.37 -11.97
N ASP A 20 -3.97 2.13 -10.91
CA ASP A 20 -4.93 3.23 -10.90
C ASP A 20 -4.18 4.51 -10.51
N GLY A 21 -4.32 5.56 -11.33
CA GLY A 21 -3.56 6.81 -11.15
C GLY A 21 -3.94 7.57 -9.89
N ALA A 22 -5.23 7.56 -9.51
CA ALA A 22 -5.69 8.28 -8.33
C ALA A 22 -5.22 7.57 -7.04
N LEU A 23 -5.24 6.23 -7.02
CA LEU A 23 -4.67 5.44 -5.93
C LEU A 23 -3.15 5.62 -5.82
N ALA A 24 -2.45 5.71 -6.96
CA ALA A 24 -1.00 5.94 -6.97
C ALA A 24 -0.65 7.30 -6.35
N SER A 25 -1.32 8.38 -6.78
CA SER A 25 -1.11 9.71 -6.21
C SER A 25 -1.47 9.76 -4.73
N LEU A 26 -2.58 9.14 -4.32
CA LEU A 26 -2.95 9.07 -2.90
C LEU A 26 -1.89 8.35 -2.05
N ALA A 27 -1.31 7.26 -2.55
CA ALA A 27 -0.29 6.50 -1.84
C ALA A 27 1.05 7.27 -1.74
N GLU A 28 1.40 8.03 -2.78
CA GLU A 28 2.56 8.91 -2.80
C GLU A 28 2.41 10.05 -1.78
N ASP A 29 1.30 10.79 -1.84
CA ASP A 29 0.97 11.88 -0.91
C ASP A 29 1.01 11.39 0.56
N PHE A 30 0.48 10.20 0.83
CA PHE A 30 0.48 9.65 2.18
C PHE A 30 1.87 9.19 2.65
N SER A 31 2.70 8.69 1.72
CA SER A 31 4.09 8.34 2.02
C SER A 31 4.92 9.58 2.34
N GLU A 32 4.72 10.67 1.60
CA GLU A 32 5.32 11.98 1.88
C GLU A 32 4.84 12.54 3.22
N ALA A 33 3.53 12.49 3.49
CA ALA A 33 2.97 12.94 4.77
C ALA A 33 3.56 12.20 5.97
N MET A 34 3.72 10.87 5.89
CA MET A 34 4.39 10.07 6.93
C MET A 34 5.83 10.55 7.18
N ALA A 35 6.56 10.85 6.12
CA ALA A 35 7.94 11.33 6.21
C ALA A 35 8.00 12.75 6.81
N ASP A 36 7.21 13.67 6.28
CA ASP A 36 7.25 15.10 6.64
C ASP A 36 6.72 15.37 8.06
N GLN A 37 5.68 14.65 8.47
CA GLN A 37 5.06 14.82 9.77
C GLN A 37 5.63 13.85 10.83
N GLY A 38 6.56 12.97 10.45
CA GLY A 38 7.30 12.11 11.37
C GLY A 38 6.46 11.00 12.01
N PHE A 39 5.48 10.44 11.30
CA PHE A 39 4.67 9.31 11.77
C PHE A 39 4.81 8.09 10.86
N PHE A 40 4.35 6.94 11.33
CA PHE A 40 4.30 5.71 10.54
C PHE A 40 3.14 4.84 11.04
N ASP A 41 1.96 5.12 10.52
CA ASP A 41 0.69 4.50 10.88
C ASP A 41 -0.25 4.58 9.66
N HIS A 42 -1.24 3.70 9.59
CA HIS A 42 -2.31 3.76 8.58
C HIS A 42 -3.27 4.93 8.83
N THR A 43 -3.39 5.37 10.07
CA THR A 43 -4.21 6.52 10.48
C THR A 43 -3.33 7.75 10.59
N ASP A 44 -3.69 8.80 9.88
CA ASP A 44 -2.92 10.05 9.94
C ASP A 44 -3.11 10.79 11.28
N PRO A 45 -2.30 11.81 11.60
CA PRO A 45 -2.45 12.59 12.84
C PRO A 45 -3.79 13.33 12.99
N SER A 46 -4.55 13.49 11.90
CA SER A 46 -5.92 14.04 11.94
C SER A 46 -6.97 12.98 12.29
N GLY A 47 -6.58 11.70 12.34
CA GLY A 47 -7.45 10.57 12.59
C GLY A 47 -8.03 9.94 11.32
N ALA A 48 -7.58 10.33 10.12
CA ALA A 48 -8.12 9.80 8.87
C ALA A 48 -7.48 8.44 8.53
N SER A 49 -8.32 7.43 8.34
CA SER A 49 -7.93 6.09 7.87
C SER A 49 -7.65 6.07 6.37
N PRO A 50 -7.10 4.97 5.81
CA PRO A 50 -6.94 4.81 4.36
C PRO A 50 -8.26 4.97 3.60
N TRP A 51 -9.36 4.49 4.18
CA TRP A 51 -10.70 4.63 3.58
C TRP A 51 -11.22 6.05 3.61
N ASP A 52 -10.94 6.82 4.67
CA ASP A 52 -11.30 8.24 4.73
C ASP A 52 -10.55 9.05 3.67
N ARG A 53 -9.24 8.77 3.51
CA ARG A 53 -8.42 9.42 2.49
C ARG A 53 -8.88 9.06 1.07
N ALA A 54 -9.17 7.79 0.81
CA ALA A 54 -9.71 7.33 -0.47
C ALA A 54 -11.08 7.95 -0.78
N ALA A 55 -11.99 8.01 0.21
CA ALA A 55 -13.33 8.57 0.05
C ALA A 55 -13.32 10.06 -0.32
N ARG A 56 -12.37 10.85 0.21
CA ARG A 56 -12.19 12.27 -0.14
C ARG A 56 -11.86 12.48 -1.62
N LEU A 57 -11.28 11.47 -2.28
CA LEU A 57 -10.97 11.47 -3.71
C LEU A 57 -12.02 10.76 -4.56
N GLY A 58 -13.14 10.32 -3.96
CA GLY A 58 -14.18 9.57 -4.66
C GLY A 58 -13.80 8.12 -4.98
N ILE A 59 -12.72 7.59 -4.39
CA ILE A 59 -12.28 6.21 -4.58
C ILE A 59 -13.10 5.32 -3.64
N THR A 60 -13.87 4.40 -4.22
CA THR A 60 -14.70 3.44 -3.47
C THR A 60 -14.17 2.02 -3.61
N GLY A 61 -14.33 1.21 -2.57
CA GLY A 61 -13.96 -0.22 -2.63
C GLY A 61 -12.46 -0.48 -2.44
N LEU A 62 -11.78 0.35 -1.65
CA LEU A 62 -10.38 0.13 -1.28
C LEU A 62 -10.20 -1.25 -0.62
N GLY A 63 -9.29 -2.07 -1.17
CA GLY A 63 -9.05 -3.44 -0.71
C GLY A 63 -8.09 -3.57 0.48
N GLY A 64 -7.27 -2.56 0.73
CA GLY A 64 -6.30 -2.53 1.83
C GLY A 64 -5.18 -1.53 1.58
N GLU A 65 -4.33 -1.34 2.59
CA GLU A 65 -3.13 -0.52 2.52
C GLU A 65 -1.96 -1.30 3.13
N ASN A 66 -0.81 -1.30 2.44
CA ASN A 66 0.45 -1.78 2.98
C ASN A 66 1.43 -0.60 2.99
N ILE A 67 2.05 -0.34 4.15
CA ILE A 67 3.09 0.68 4.31
C ILE A 67 4.43 0.02 4.68
N ALA A 68 5.54 0.65 4.32
CA ALA A 68 6.89 0.17 4.61
C ALA A 68 7.84 1.34 4.85
N ARG A 69 8.85 1.15 5.70
CA ARG A 69 9.90 2.12 6.00
C ARG A 69 11.17 1.41 6.45
N GLY A 70 12.32 1.85 5.92
CA GLY A 70 13.66 1.39 6.33
C GLY A 70 14.27 0.29 5.46
N GLN A 71 13.53 -0.28 4.52
CA GLN A 71 14.06 -1.22 3.53
C GLN A 71 14.84 -0.48 2.44
N ALA A 72 15.89 -1.11 1.91
CA ALA A 72 16.81 -0.50 0.95
C ALA A 72 16.22 -0.30 -0.45
N ASP A 73 15.30 -1.18 -0.86
CA ASP A 73 14.68 -1.15 -2.18
C ASP A 73 13.30 -1.85 -2.19
N ALA A 74 12.63 -1.83 -3.34
CA ALA A 74 11.32 -2.43 -3.52
C ALA A 74 11.29 -3.96 -3.37
N ALA A 75 12.40 -4.65 -3.66
CA ALA A 75 12.48 -6.10 -3.51
C ALA A 75 12.50 -6.48 -2.02
N ALA A 76 13.31 -5.77 -1.22
CA ALA A 76 13.36 -5.92 0.22
C ALA A 76 12.01 -5.58 0.89
N VAL A 77 11.27 -4.58 0.38
CA VAL A 77 9.89 -4.29 0.84
C VAL A 77 8.94 -5.45 0.52
N MET A 78 8.98 -5.98 -0.71
CA MET A 78 8.13 -7.11 -1.10
C MET A 78 8.40 -8.34 -0.24
N ASP A 79 9.67 -8.69 -0.03
CA ASP A 79 10.06 -9.81 0.83
C ASP A 79 9.56 -9.62 2.28
N ALA A 80 9.67 -8.41 2.83
CA ALA A 80 9.15 -8.10 4.17
C ALA A 80 7.63 -8.24 4.25
N TRP A 81 6.89 -7.75 3.26
CA TRP A 81 5.43 -7.88 3.21
C TRP A 81 4.98 -9.33 3.04
N MET A 82 5.62 -10.10 2.17
CA MET A 82 5.25 -11.52 1.97
C MET A 82 5.55 -12.39 3.19
N ASN A 83 6.53 -12.01 4.02
CA ASN A 83 6.82 -12.67 5.30
C ASN A 83 5.94 -12.19 6.46
N SER A 84 5.01 -11.27 6.22
CA SER A 84 4.09 -10.75 7.23
C SER A 84 2.64 -11.15 6.91
N PRO A 85 1.94 -11.90 7.79
CA PRO A 85 0.61 -12.41 7.48
C PRO A 85 -0.42 -11.34 7.08
N GLY A 86 -0.42 -10.19 7.75
CA GLY A 86 -1.33 -9.08 7.43
C GLY A 86 -1.07 -8.47 6.06
N HIS A 87 0.19 -8.10 5.78
CA HIS A 87 0.56 -7.52 4.49
C HIS A 87 0.37 -8.50 3.33
N ARG A 88 0.70 -9.78 3.55
CA ARG A 88 0.51 -10.85 2.56
C ARG A 88 -0.97 -11.04 2.22
N ALA A 89 -1.87 -10.97 3.20
CA ALA A 89 -3.31 -11.09 2.97
C ALA A 89 -3.86 -9.96 2.07
N ASN A 90 -3.29 -8.76 2.12
CA ASN A 90 -3.67 -7.67 1.21
C ASN A 90 -3.15 -7.89 -0.23
N ILE A 91 -2.03 -8.60 -0.40
CA ILE A 91 -1.39 -8.82 -1.70
C ILE A 91 -2.05 -9.96 -2.48
N LEU A 92 -2.54 -11.01 -1.80
CA LEU A 92 -3.06 -12.24 -2.42
C LEU A 92 -4.59 -12.26 -2.45
#